data_AF-A0A1H9S940-F1
#
_entry.id   AF-A0A1H9S940-F1
#
_cell.length_a   1.000
_cell.length_b   1.000
_cell.length_c   1.000
_cell.angle_alpha   90.00
_cell.angle_beta   90.00
_cell.angle_gamma   90.00
#
_symmetry.space_group_name_H-M   'P 1'
#
loop_
_entity.id
_entity.type
_entity.pdbx_description
1 polymer ?
#
loop_
_entity_poly.entity_id
_entity_poly.type
_entity_poly.pdbx_seq_one_letter_code
_entity_poly.pdbx_strand_id
1 'polypeptide(L)'
;MFSRVLSFLIGIFLIDYWFHTGNVQAFGFEAETMAERIGALLFTGAVTLLIFYLAYRFFTCSFFNGVIFAAGFFASFDIFVVHWLFNLHRLTDGPEAIYFEVALVILGIIMIVFSLGNEKKIKHFPEST
;
A
#
# COMPACT_ATOMS: atom_id res chain seq x y z
N MET A 1 2.45 23.52 -14.83
CA MET A 1 1.61 22.40 -15.31
C MET A 1 2.47 21.30 -15.95
N PHE A 2 3.34 21.65 -16.89
CA PHE A 2 4.28 20.71 -17.54
C PHE A 2 5.14 19.87 -16.58
N SER A 3 5.74 20.48 -15.56
CA SER A 3 6.54 19.77 -14.56
C SER A 3 5.74 18.72 -13.77
N ARG A 4 4.46 18.99 -13.46
CA ARG A 4 3.59 18.05 -12.73
C ARG A 4 3.24 16.83 -13.57
N VAL A 5 2.92 17.06 -14.85
CA VAL A 5 2.65 15.98 -15.81
C VAL A 5 3.91 15.15 -16.06
N LEU A 6 5.07 15.80 -16.19
CA LEU A 6 6.34 15.11 -16.36
C LEU A 6 6.69 14.23 -15.15
N SER A 7 6.55 14.74 -13.92
CA SER A 7 6.76 13.95 -12.70
C SER A 7 5.79 12.77 -12.58
N PHE A 8 4.52 12.95 -12.95
CA PHE A 8 3.53 11.88 -12.97
C PHE A 8 3.89 10.78 -13.99
N LEU A 9 4.27 11.17 -15.21
CA LEU A 9 4.67 10.24 -16.26
C LEU A 9 5.96 9.48 -15.89
N ILE A 10 6.96 10.18 -15.32
CA ILE A 10 8.17 9.54 -14.79
C ILE A 10 7.81 8.51 -13.73
N GLY A 11 6.89 8.85 -12.82
CA GLY A 11 6.38 7.91 -11.82
C GLY A 11 5.76 6.66 -12.44
N ILE A 12 4.88 6.82 -13.44
CA ILE A 12 4.27 5.69 -14.16
C ILE A 12 5.34 4.81 -14.81
N PHE A 13 6.26 5.40 -15.59
CA PHE A 13 7.27 4.63 -16.30
C PHE A 13 8.26 3.95 -15.37
N LEU A 14 8.59 4.58 -14.24
CA LEU A 14 9.45 3.98 -13.22
C LEU A 14 8.78 2.76 -12.58
N ILE A 15 7.50 2.88 -12.22
CA ILE A 15 6.70 1.78 -11.68
C ILE A 15 6.58 0.66 -12.74
N ASP A 16 6.16 1.00 -13.96
CA ASP A 16 6.03 0.03 -15.06
C ASP A 16 7.34 -0.74 -15.32
N TYR A 17 8.46 -0.01 -15.35
CA TYR A 17 9.79 -0.60 -15.49
C TYR A 17 10.10 -1.55 -14.33
N TRP A 18 9.85 -1.17 -13.07
CA TRP A 18 10.10 -2.04 -11.92
C TRP A 18 9.23 -3.31 -11.90
N PHE A 19 7.97 -3.21 -12.32
CA PHE A 19 7.06 -4.36 -12.32
C PHE A 19 7.32 -5.35 -13.47
N HIS A 20 7.85 -4.89 -14.61
CA HIS A 20 8.05 -5.75 -15.79
C HIS A 20 9.49 -6.23 -16.02
N THR A 21 10.48 -5.66 -15.33
CA THR A 21 11.89 -6.05 -15.53
C THR A 21 12.38 -7.21 -14.67
N GLY A 22 11.58 -7.70 -13.72
CA GLY A 22 11.92 -8.86 -12.92
C GLY A 22 10.85 -9.93 -12.99
N ASN A 23 11.25 -11.17 -13.30
CA ASN A 23 10.65 -12.30 -12.59
C ASN A 23 11.00 -12.08 -11.11
N VAL A 24 10.20 -11.29 -10.38
CA VAL A 24 10.41 -11.01 -8.95
C VAL A 24 9.99 -12.25 -8.17
N GLN A 25 10.70 -13.36 -8.40
CA GLN A 25 10.96 -14.32 -7.35
C GLN A 25 11.95 -13.63 -6.42
N ALA A 26 11.76 -13.74 -5.11
CA ALA A 26 12.62 -13.12 -4.10
C ALA A 26 14.05 -13.70 -4.14
N PHE A 27 14.80 -13.52 -5.23
CA PHE A 27 16.06 -14.21 -5.52
C PHE A 27 16.03 -15.74 -5.32
N GLY A 28 14.84 -16.37 -5.38
CA GLY A 28 14.65 -17.79 -5.06
C GLY A 28 14.62 -18.12 -3.55
N PHE A 29 14.64 -17.12 -2.67
CA PHE A 29 14.43 -17.29 -1.23
C PHE A 29 12.93 -17.35 -0.93
N GLU A 30 12.45 -18.54 -0.60
CA GLU A 30 11.13 -18.75 -0.05
C GLU A 30 11.23 -18.77 1.47
N ALA A 31 10.28 -18.13 2.17
CA ALA A 31 10.25 -18.18 3.63
C ALA A 31 9.68 -19.54 4.06
N GLU A 32 10.56 -20.48 4.37
CA GLU A 32 10.18 -21.87 4.70
C GLU A 32 9.68 -21.97 6.14
N THR A 33 10.20 -21.14 7.06
CA THR A 33 9.84 -21.17 8.47
C THR A 33 8.88 -20.04 8.85
N MET A 34 8.08 -20.27 9.90
CA MET A 34 7.20 -19.24 10.46
C MET A 34 7.99 -17.99 10.91
N ALA A 35 9.19 -18.16 11.44
CA ALA A 35 10.05 -17.06 11.86
C ALA A 35 10.50 -16.19 10.69
N GLU A 36 10.89 -16.81 9.56
CA GLU A 36 11.26 -16.09 8.33
C GLU A 36 10.06 -15.33 7.75
N ARG A 37 8.87 -15.93 7.75
CA ARG A 37 7.62 -15.30 7.28
C ARG A 37 7.28 -14.07 8.11
N ILE A 38 7.30 -14.20 9.44
CA ILE A 38 7.08 -13.07 10.35
C ILE A 38 8.17 -12.01 10.15
N GLY A 39 9.42 -12.41 10.01
CA GLY A 39 10.54 -11.49 9.76
C GLY A 39 10.34 -10.68 8.47
N ALA A 40 9.96 -11.35 7.38
CA ALA A 40 9.66 -10.72 6.10
C ALA A 40 8.46 -9.75 6.19
N LEU A 41 7.38 -10.15 6.87
CA LEU A 41 6.22 -9.29 7.09
C LEU A 41 6.56 -8.07 7.94
N LEU A 42 7.33 -8.23 9.03
CA LEU A 42 7.76 -7.12 9.88
C LEU A 42 8.68 -6.16 9.14
N PHE A 43 9.64 -6.68 8.36
CA PHE A 43 10.52 -5.87 7.54
C PHE A 43 9.72 -5.05 6.51
N THR A 44 8.81 -5.71 5.79
CA THR A 44 7.95 -5.06 4.79
C THR A 44 7.05 -4.01 5.43
N GLY A 45 6.48 -4.32 6.60
CA GLY A 45 5.69 -3.36 7.39
C GLY A 45 6.51 -2.15 7.83
N ALA A 46 7.74 -2.33 8.31
CA ALA A 46 8.62 -1.24 8.72
C ALA A 46 8.99 -0.33 7.54
N VAL A 47 9.32 -0.91 6.37
CA VAL A 47 9.59 -0.14 5.15
C VAL A 47 8.35 0.62 4.70
N THR A 48 7.16 0.00 4.76
CA THR A 48 5.89 0.65 4.42
C THR A 48 5.61 1.85 5.34
N LEU A 49 5.81 1.69 6.65
CA LEU A 49 5.66 2.77 7.62
C LEU A 49 6.67 3.91 7.38
N LEU A 50 7.91 3.58 7.02
CA LEU A 50 8.90 4.58 6.62
C LEU A 50 8.43 5.36 5.40
N ILE A 51 7.90 4.69 4.37
CA ILE A 51 7.36 5.36 3.18
C ILE A 51 6.21 6.28 3.55
N PHE A 52 5.27 5.85 4.40
CA PHE A 52 4.18 6.71 4.88
C PHE A 52 4.70 7.91 5.65
N TYR A 53 5.71 7.72 6.50
CA TYR A 53 6.36 8.82 7.21
C TYR A 53 7.00 9.82 6.25
N LEU A 54 7.74 9.35 5.24
CA LEU A 54 8.33 10.21 4.22
C LEU A 54 7.25 10.94 3.41
N ALA A 55 6.16 10.25 3.03
CA ALA A 55 5.02 10.85 2.35
C ALA A 55 4.41 11.98 3.18
N TYR A 56 4.19 11.74 4.48
CA TYR A 56 3.71 12.74 5.42
C TYR A 56 4.66 13.93 5.57
N ARG A 57 5.98 13.67 5.63
CA ARG A 57 6.99 14.69 5.94
C ARG A 57 7.31 15.61 4.76
N PHE A 58 7.27 15.10 3.54
CA PHE A 58 7.78 15.78 2.35
C PHE A 58 6.69 16.21 1.35
N PHE A 59 5.47 15.69 1.44
CA PHE A 59 4.40 15.99 0.48
C PHE A 59 3.21 16.70 1.13
N THR A 60 2.29 17.17 0.29
CA THR A 60 1.09 17.88 0.75
C THR A 60 0.13 16.94 1.49
N CYS A 61 -0.72 17.50 2.35
CA CYS A 61 -1.73 16.73 3.09
C CYS A 61 -2.65 15.93 2.15
N SER A 62 -3.05 16.51 1.03
CA SER A 62 -3.89 15.81 0.04
C SER A 62 -3.14 14.65 -0.63
N PHE A 63 -1.85 14.82 -0.95
CA PHE A 63 -1.04 13.71 -1.47
C PHE A 63 -0.92 12.58 -0.44
N PHE A 64 -0.62 12.90 0.82
CA PHE A 64 -0.53 11.91 1.89
C PHE A 64 -1.86 11.17 2.09
N ASN A 65 -3.00 11.88 2.14
CA ASN A 65 -4.31 11.24 2.22
C ASN A 65 -4.58 10.32 1.02
N GLY A 66 -4.18 10.73 -0.18
CA GLY A 66 -4.24 9.88 -1.38
C GLY A 66 -3.41 8.60 -1.25
N VAL A 67 -2.19 8.69 -0.71
CA VAL A 67 -1.33 7.52 -0.44
C VAL A 67 -1.99 6.58 0.57
N ILE A 68 -2.50 7.11 1.68
CA ILE A 68 -3.17 6.28 2.70
C ILE A 68 -4.45 5.64 2.16
N PHE A 69 -5.24 6.37 1.36
CA PHE A 69 -6.42 5.82 0.70
C PHE A 69 -6.03 4.67 -0.24
N ALA A 70 -5.06 4.89 -1.13
CA ALA A 70 -4.63 3.89 -2.10
C ALA A 70 -4.08 2.64 -1.41
N ALA A 71 -3.21 2.81 -0.40
CA ALA A 71 -2.67 1.69 0.36
C ALA A 71 -3.78 0.90 1.08
N GLY A 72 -4.76 1.59 1.68
CA GLY A 72 -5.89 0.94 2.32
C GLY A 72 -6.81 0.21 1.32
N PHE A 73 -7.03 0.79 0.14
CA PHE A 73 -7.76 0.16 -0.96
C PHE A 73 -7.06 -1.12 -1.42
N PHE A 74 -5.76 -1.08 -1.71
CA PHE A 74 -5.02 -2.29 -2.09
C PHE A 74 -5.06 -3.33 -0.98
N ALA A 75 -4.75 -2.98 0.27
CA ALA A 75 -4.76 -3.93 1.38
C ALA A 75 -6.12 -4.62 1.59
N SER A 76 -7.24 -3.93 1.34
CA SER A 76 -8.58 -4.49 1.54
C SER A 76 -9.12 -5.18 0.29
N PHE A 77 -9.10 -4.49 -0.85
CA PHE A 77 -9.66 -5.00 -2.10
C PHE A 77 -8.87 -6.20 -2.63
N ASP A 78 -7.54 -6.12 -2.63
CA ASP A 78 -6.70 -7.20 -3.13
C ASP A 78 -6.92 -8.46 -2.29
N ILE A 79 -6.86 -8.36 -0.97
CA ILE A 79 -7.09 -9.51 -0.10
C ILE A 79 -8.51 -10.07 -0.27
N PHE A 80 -9.55 -9.22 -0.22
CA PHE A 80 -10.91 -9.73 -0.30
C PHE A 80 -11.24 -10.32 -1.69
N VAL A 81 -10.87 -9.62 -2.76
CA VAL A 81 -11.25 -10.01 -4.13
C VAL A 81 -10.25 -10.98 -4.73
N VAL A 82 -8.96 -10.64 -4.72
CA VAL A 82 -7.92 -11.44 -5.37
C VAL A 82 -7.56 -12.67 -4.53
N HIS A 83 -7.38 -12.53 -3.22
CA HIS A 83 -6.99 -13.67 -2.37
C HIS A 83 -8.18 -14.54 -1.97
N TRP A 84 -9.31 -13.97 -1.57
CA TRP A 84 -10.41 -14.78 -1.04
C TRP A 84 -11.43 -15.19 -2.10
N LEU A 85 -11.88 -14.25 -2.94
CA LEU A 85 -12.91 -14.56 -3.94
C LEU A 85 -12.35 -15.35 -5.14
N PHE A 86 -11.21 -14.91 -5.69
CA PHE A 86 -10.61 -15.56 -6.84
C PHE A 86 -9.49 -16.56 -6.50
N ASN A 87 -9.03 -16.58 -5.24
CA ASN A 87 -8.01 -17.50 -4.76
C ASN A 87 -6.74 -17.53 -5.63
N LEU A 88 -6.32 -16.34 -6.12
CA LEU A 88 -5.21 -16.23 -7.08
C LEU A 88 -3.83 -16.36 -6.41
N HIS A 89 -3.67 -15.82 -5.21
CA HIS A 89 -2.49 -16.04 -4.39
C HIS A 89 -2.80 -15.80 -2.91
N ARG A 90 -1.91 -16.26 -2.03
CA ARG A 90 -1.98 -16.02 -0.58
C ARG A 90 -0.90 -15.06 -0.15
N LEU A 91 -1.14 -14.33 0.94
CA LEU A 91 -0.13 -13.41 1.49
C LEU A 91 1.08 -14.16 2.07
N THR A 92 0.83 -15.33 2.65
CA THR A 92 1.85 -16.25 3.17
C THR A 92 1.33 -17.69 3.07
N ASP A 93 2.23 -18.65 2.94
CA ASP A 93 1.87 -20.06 2.73
C ASP A 93 1.47 -20.79 4.03
N GLY A 94 1.51 -20.11 5.17
CA GLY A 94 1.24 -20.71 6.48
C GLY A 94 -0.21 -20.66 6.94
N PRO A 95 -0.62 -21.52 7.90
CA PRO A 95 -1.96 -21.47 8.49
C PRO A 95 -2.30 -20.10 9.11
N GLU A 96 -1.28 -19.33 9.49
CA GLU A 96 -1.40 -17.98 10.04
C GLU A 96 -1.88 -16.92 9.02
N ALA A 97 -1.84 -17.22 7.72
CA ALA A 97 -2.16 -16.27 6.65
C ALA A 97 -3.54 -15.62 6.83
N ILE A 98 -4.55 -16.41 7.19
CA ILE A 98 -5.93 -15.92 7.33
C ILE A 98 -6.03 -14.82 8.40
N TYR A 99 -5.26 -14.93 9.48
CA TYR A 99 -5.29 -13.93 10.55
C TYR A 99 -4.64 -12.62 10.08
N PHE A 100 -3.53 -12.70 9.34
CA PHE A 100 -2.89 -11.52 8.77
C PHE A 100 -3.75 -10.87 7.69
N GLU A 101 -4.36 -11.67 6.83
CA GLU A 101 -5.24 -11.20 5.76
C GLU A 101 -6.46 -10.46 6.32
N VAL A 102 -7.14 -11.04 7.31
CA VAL A 102 -8.26 -10.37 8.00
C VAL A 102 -7.82 -9.06 8.67
N ALA A 103 -6.67 -9.07 9.36
CA ALA A 103 -6.14 -7.88 10.02
C ALA A 103 -5.82 -6.77 9.00
N LEU A 104 -5.24 -7.11 7.86
CA LEU A 104 -4.93 -6.17 6.78
C LEU A 104 -6.18 -5.61 6.10
N VAL A 105 -7.23 -6.42 5.92
CA VAL A 105 -8.52 -5.92 5.40
C VAL A 105 -9.11 -4.89 6.36
N ILE A 106 -9.16 -5.19 7.66
CA ILE A 106 -9.68 -4.26 8.68
C ILE A 106 -8.85 -2.97 8.69
N LEU A 107 -7.53 -3.09 8.71
CA LEU A 107 -6.62 -1.94 8.68
C LEU A 107 -6.82 -1.12 7.39
N GLY A 108 -6.96 -1.77 6.25
CA GLY A 108 -7.20 -1.12 4.96
C GLY A 108 -8.50 -0.31 4.96
N ILE A 109 -9.58 -0.87 5.50
CA ILE A 109 -10.86 -0.15 5.67
C ILE A 109 -10.68 1.06 6.58
N ILE A 110 -9.97 0.93 7.71
CA ILE A 110 -9.69 2.04 8.62
C ILE A 110 -8.93 3.16 7.90
N MET A 111 -7.91 2.82 7.10
CA MET A 111 -7.12 3.77 6.32
C MET A 111 -7.96 4.51 5.27
N ILE A 112 -8.85 3.81 4.57
CA ILE A 112 -9.81 4.39 3.61
C ILE A 112 -10.73 5.39 4.33
N VAL A 113 -11.33 4.99 5.45
CA VAL A 113 -12.24 5.86 6.21
C VAL A 113 -11.51 7.08 6.74
N PHE A 114 -10.30 6.90 7.28
CA PHE A 114 -9.45 7.97 7.80
C PHE A 114 -9.09 9.00 6.71
N SER A 115 -8.60 8.54 5.56
CA SER A 115 -8.19 9.42 4.45
C SER A 115 -9.37 10.21 3.88
N LEU A 116 -10.53 9.56 3.67
CA LEU A 116 -11.76 10.24 3.25
C LEU A 116 -12.25 11.26 4.28
N GLY A 117 -12.16 10.92 5.57
CA GLY A 117 -12.53 11.81 6.67
C GLY A 117 -11.67 13.08 6.71
N ASN A 118 -10.38 12.97 6.42
CA ASN A 118 -9.46 14.10 6.43
C ASN A 118 -9.56 14.96 5.17
N GLU A 119 -9.79 14.36 4.00
CA GLU A 119 -10.05 15.11 2.76
C GLU A 119 -11.28 16.02 2.87
N LYS A 120 -12.34 15.54 3.53
CA LYS A 120 -13.55 16.35 3.79
C LYS A 120 -13.27 17.57 4.66
N LYS A 121 -12.34 17.47 5.62
CA LYS A 121 -11.95 18.59 6.49
C LYS A 121 -11.14 19.64 5.73
N ILE A 122 -10.29 19.22 4.79
CA ILE A 122 -9.49 20.13 3.96
C ILE A 122 -10.41 20.98 3.06
N LYS A 123 -11.43 20.37 2.43
CA LYS A 123 -12.40 21.07 1.57
C LYS A 123 -13.32 22.05 2.29
N HIS A 124 -13.47 21.95 3.61
CA HIS A 124 -14.37 22.80 4.40
C HIS A 124 -13.74 24.13 4.82
N PHE A 125 -12.44 24.33 4.58
CA PHE A 125 -11.80 25.64 4.64
C PHE A 125 -11.82 26.21 3.22
N PRO A 126 -12.71 27.16 2.89
CA PRO A 126 -12.63 27.83 1.60
C PRO A 126 -11.24 28.46 1.48
N GLU A 127 -10.58 28.26 0.33
CA GLU A 127 -9.40 29.03 -0.02
C GLU A 127 -9.79 30.51 0.04
N SER A 128 -9.40 31.20 1.10
CA SER A 128 -9.54 32.64 1.21
C SER A 128 -8.44 33.27 0.36
N THR A 129 -8.66 33.31 -0.95
CA THR A 129 -7.90 34.13 -1.90
C THR A 129 -8.83 34.64 -2.97
#